data_AF-A0A533UC43-F1
#
_entry.id   AF-A0A533UC43-F1
#
_cell.length_a   1.000
_cell.length_b   1.000
_cell.length_c   1.000
_cell.angle_alpha   90.00
_cell.angle_beta   90.00
_cell.angle_gamma   90.00
#
_symmetry.space_group_name_H-M   'P 1'
#
loop_
_entity.id
_entity.type
_entity.pdbx_description
1 polymer ?
#
loop_
_entity_poly.entity_id
_entity_poly.type
_entity_poly.pdbx_seq_one_letter_code
_entity_poly.pdbx_strand_id
1 'polypeptide(L)'
;MQFYLPKGIISAIFAFSLLCILGSMTLHQVYGDGFAMENLPPATIGNKKVSLFIQLTPTILTSDTSIPRTMVLRLFDANTNQTIPHDSFIITVTKASNEQLLMRDAFHTHSGILTLKISPTTTLGKWNISGDNDFVLGWMTQGDSAIPVSAPILAEGGLYHIHIDLISFINDKNTFAVQDIPKFDSYLSVGDISNHIITYNSNSYLDAI
;
A
#
# COMPACT_ATOMS: atom_id res chain seq x y z
N MET A 1 42.23 -6.96 48.22
CA MET A 1 42.90 -7.47 47.00
C MET A 1 42.25 -6.78 45.81
N GLN A 2 42.88 -5.76 45.23
CA GLN A 2 42.35 -5.05 44.05
C GLN A 2 42.78 -5.81 42.79
N PHE A 3 41.81 -6.34 42.04
CA PHE A 3 42.06 -6.94 40.74
C PHE A 3 42.24 -5.83 39.71
N TYR A 4 43.48 -5.57 39.30
CA TYR A 4 43.80 -4.69 38.18
C TYR A 4 43.74 -5.49 36.88
N LEU A 5 42.73 -5.21 36.03
CA LEU A 5 42.71 -5.73 34.67
C LEU A 5 43.75 -4.98 33.81
N PRO A 6 44.54 -5.68 32.98
CA PRO A 6 45.47 -5.05 32.05
C PRO A 6 44.73 -4.10 31.10
N LYS A 7 45.30 -2.91 30.84
CA LYS A 7 44.72 -1.90 29.92
C LYS A 7 44.37 -2.48 28.54
N GLY A 8 45.15 -3.45 28.05
CA GLY A 8 44.89 -4.15 26.78
C GLY A 8 43.62 -5.00 26.79
N ILE A 9 43.30 -5.65 27.92
CA ILE A 9 42.08 -6.46 28.06
C ILE A 9 40.85 -5.55 28.10
N ILE A 10 40.93 -4.43 28.82
CA ILE A 10 39.86 -3.42 28.86
C ILE A 10 39.58 -2.86 27.46
N SER A 11 40.64 -2.54 26.70
CA SER A 11 40.52 -2.06 25.32
C SER A 11 39.91 -3.11 24.39
N ALA A 12 40.26 -4.39 24.55
CA ALA A 12 39.71 -5.47 23.75
C ALA A 12 38.22 -5.73 24.04
N ILE A 13 37.82 -5.69 25.31
CA ILE A 13 36.42 -5.80 25.72
C ILE A 13 35.61 -4.63 25.15
N PHE A 14 36.15 -3.41 25.24
CA PHE A 14 35.48 -2.24 24.69
C PHE A 14 35.33 -2.32 23.16
N ALA A 15 36.38 -2.74 22.44
CA ALA A 15 36.33 -2.92 20.99
C ALA A 15 35.34 -4.03 20.58
N PHE A 16 35.31 -5.14 21.31
CA PHE A 16 34.37 -6.24 21.05
C PHE A 16 32.92 -5.81 21.32
N SER A 17 32.66 -5.11 22.42
CA SER A 17 31.34 -4.54 22.72
C SER A 17 30.88 -3.57 21.64
N LEU A 18 31.77 -2.71 21.14
CA LEU A 18 31.45 -1.76 20.07
C LEU A 18 31.12 -2.50 18.76
N LEU A 19 31.86 -3.56 18.43
CA LEU A 19 31.61 -4.39 17.25
C LEU A 19 30.26 -5.12 17.32
N CYS A 20 29.89 -5.64 18.49
CA CYS A 20 28.58 -6.26 18.70
C CYS A 20 27.42 -5.27 18.51
N ILE A 21 27.56 -4.04 19.00
CA ILE A 21 26.53 -3.00 18.84
C ILE A 21 26.37 -2.64 17.36
N LEU A 22 27.48 -2.40 16.66
CA LEU A 22 27.46 -2.05 15.23
C LEU A 22 26.90 -3.20 14.37
N GLY A 23 27.19 -4.46 14.71
CA GLY A 23 26.65 -5.63 14.02
C GLY A 23 25.15 -5.86 14.25
N SER A 24 24.55 -5.25 15.28
CA SER A 24 23.13 -5.37 15.60
C SER A 24 22.24 -4.31 14.95
N MET A 25 22.82 -3.33 14.26
CA MET A 25 22.05 -2.30 13.55
C MET A 25 21.52 -2.85 12.22
N THR A 26 20.29 -3.37 12.25
CA THR A 26 19.54 -3.69 11.04
C THR A 26 18.96 -2.39 10.46
N LEU A 27 19.36 -2.05 9.23
CA LEU A 27 18.75 -0.96 8.47
C LEU A 27 17.32 -1.37 8.10
N HIS A 28 16.35 -0.90 8.86
CA HIS A 28 14.94 -1.00 8.48
C HIS A 28 14.57 0.25 7.69
N GLN A 29 14.08 0.06 6.47
CA GLN A 29 13.39 1.13 5.76
C GLN A 29 12.02 1.30 6.43
N VAL A 30 11.79 2.48 7.01
CA VAL A 30 10.49 2.84 7.58
C VAL A 30 9.84 3.83 6.63
N TYR A 31 8.75 3.40 6.02
CA TYR A 31 7.89 4.26 5.20
C TYR A 31 6.80 4.81 6.11
N GLY A 32 6.68 6.14 6.16
CA GLY A 32 5.82 6.83 7.13
C GLY A 32 5.33 8.17 6.61
N ASP A 33 4.62 8.17 5.49
CA ASP A 33 3.91 9.38 5.04
C ASP A 33 2.64 9.62 5.89
N GLY A 34 2.14 8.58 6.59
CA GLY A 34 1.01 8.71 7.51
C GLY A 34 -0.34 9.03 6.85
N PHE A 35 -0.36 9.18 5.53
CA PHE A 35 -1.55 9.47 4.76
C PHE A 35 -2.11 8.21 4.10
N ALA A 36 -3.43 8.17 3.97
CA ALA A 36 -4.12 7.15 3.18
C ALA A 36 -4.18 7.54 1.70
N MET A 37 -3.39 8.52 1.26
CA MET A 37 -3.31 8.95 -0.13
C MET A 37 -1.94 9.55 -0.44
N GLU A 38 -1.48 9.41 -1.69
CA GLU A 38 -0.26 10.05 -2.17
C GLU A 38 -0.27 10.30 -3.68
N ASN A 39 0.59 11.22 -4.12
CA ASN A 39 0.99 11.37 -5.51
C ASN A 39 2.43 10.89 -5.65
N LEU A 40 2.64 9.81 -6.40
CA LEU A 40 3.97 9.27 -6.61
C LEU A 40 4.85 10.22 -7.43
N PRO A 41 6.17 10.23 -7.21
CA PRO A 41 7.08 11.07 -7.98
C PRO A 41 6.95 10.77 -9.48
N PRO A 42 6.99 11.80 -10.35
CA PRO A 42 6.78 11.57 -11.76
C PRO A 42 7.84 10.68 -12.42
N ALA A 43 7.41 9.77 -13.27
CA ALA A 43 8.26 8.91 -14.10
C ALA A 43 8.11 9.25 -15.60
N THR A 44 9.12 8.95 -16.41
CA THR A 44 9.03 9.14 -17.86
C THR A 44 8.68 7.82 -18.54
N ILE A 45 7.59 7.81 -19.30
CA ILE A 45 7.11 6.67 -20.09
C ILE A 45 6.93 7.15 -21.53
N GLY A 46 7.76 6.63 -22.45
CA GLY A 46 7.82 7.12 -23.82
C GLY A 46 8.16 8.62 -23.84
N ASN A 47 7.26 9.44 -24.37
CA ASN A 47 7.39 10.90 -24.43
C ASN A 47 6.59 11.64 -23.35
N LYS A 48 5.94 10.93 -22.42
CA LYS A 48 5.13 11.53 -21.35
C LYS A 48 5.86 11.46 -20.01
N LYS A 49 5.69 12.52 -19.23
CA LYS A 49 6.03 12.53 -17.80
C LYS A 49 4.75 12.22 -17.05
N VAL A 50 4.65 11.04 -16.47
CA VAL A 50 3.45 10.55 -15.81
C VAL A 50 3.61 10.56 -14.30
N SER A 51 2.51 10.68 -13.59
CA SER A 51 2.42 10.54 -12.14
C SER A 51 1.20 9.69 -11.81
N LEU A 52 1.28 8.94 -10.71
CA LEU A 52 0.20 8.07 -10.25
C LEU A 52 -0.30 8.57 -8.90
N PHE A 53 -1.59 8.89 -8.85
CA PHE A 53 -2.30 9.18 -7.61
C PHE A 53 -2.95 7.92 -7.08
N ILE A 54 -2.84 7.69 -5.77
CA ILE A 54 -3.45 6.55 -5.08
C ILE A 54 -4.12 7.07 -3.81
N GLN A 55 -5.34 6.61 -3.53
CA GLN A 55 -6.06 6.92 -2.30
C GLN A 55 -6.83 5.70 -1.79
N LEU A 56 -6.75 5.47 -0.47
CA LEU A 56 -7.60 4.57 0.29
C LEU A 56 -8.62 5.38 1.09
N THR A 57 -9.87 4.89 1.12
CA THR A 57 -10.95 5.44 1.94
C THR A 57 -11.61 4.31 2.70
N PRO A 58 -11.98 4.49 3.98
CA PRO A 58 -11.69 5.66 4.82
C PRO A 58 -10.23 5.68 5.29
N THR A 59 -9.77 6.85 5.75
CA THR A 59 -8.44 7.04 6.35
C THR A 59 -8.33 6.46 7.76
N ILE A 60 -9.46 6.29 8.44
CA ILE A 60 -9.59 5.67 9.77
C ILE A 60 -10.74 4.67 9.69
N LEU A 61 -10.46 3.42 10.03
CA LEU A 61 -11.49 2.39 10.18
C LEU A 61 -12.23 2.62 11.49
N THR A 62 -13.55 2.55 11.42
CA THR A 62 -14.42 2.63 12.59
C THR A 62 -15.44 1.50 12.54
N SER A 63 -16.19 1.30 13.63
CA SER A 63 -17.33 0.38 13.62
C SER A 63 -18.46 0.84 12.69
N ASP A 64 -18.47 2.11 12.27
CA ASP A 64 -19.40 2.60 11.26
C ASP A 64 -18.98 2.12 9.87
N THR A 65 -19.77 1.21 9.31
CA THR A 65 -19.58 0.67 7.96
C THR A 65 -20.37 1.43 6.88
N SER A 66 -20.95 2.59 7.22
CA SER A 66 -21.67 3.45 6.27
C SER A 66 -20.74 4.10 5.26
N ILE A 67 -19.49 4.38 5.66
CA ILE A 67 -18.48 4.94 4.77
C ILE A 67 -17.99 3.83 3.84
N PRO A 68 -18.13 4.00 2.51
CA PRO A 68 -17.67 2.99 1.57
C PRO A 68 -16.15 2.86 1.65
N ARG A 69 -15.69 1.61 1.62
CA ARG A 69 -14.27 1.31 1.52
C ARG A 69 -13.86 1.31 0.05
N THR A 70 -12.91 2.15 -0.33
CA THR A 70 -12.48 2.29 -1.72
C THR A 70 -10.98 2.43 -1.85
N MET A 71 -10.48 2.01 -3.01
CA MET A 71 -9.14 2.32 -3.50
C MET A 71 -9.29 3.02 -4.85
N VAL A 72 -8.74 4.22 -4.97
CA VAL A 72 -8.79 5.03 -6.20
C VAL A 72 -7.38 5.18 -6.75
N LEU A 73 -7.20 4.88 -8.02
CA LEU A 73 -5.97 5.11 -8.79
C LEU A 73 -6.27 6.07 -9.94
N ARG A 74 -5.36 7.01 -10.18
CA ARG A 74 -5.43 7.90 -11.36
C ARG A 74 -4.05 8.12 -11.94
N LEU A 75 -3.85 7.71 -13.18
CA LEU A 75 -2.65 8.04 -13.95
C LEU A 75 -2.85 9.37 -14.68
N PHE A 76 -1.88 10.26 -14.60
CA PHE A 76 -1.99 11.58 -15.22
C PHE A 76 -0.65 12.11 -15.72
N ASP A 77 -0.69 13.03 -16.68
CA ASP A 77 0.49 13.75 -17.15
C ASP A 77 0.92 14.76 -16.09
N ALA A 78 2.12 14.62 -15.56
CA ALA A 78 2.64 15.42 -14.46
C ALA A 78 2.89 16.90 -14.84
N ASN A 79 2.99 17.22 -16.14
CA ASN A 79 3.18 18.59 -16.58
C ASN A 79 1.84 19.33 -16.73
N THR A 80 0.78 18.63 -17.13
CA THR A 80 -0.52 19.23 -17.47
C THR A 80 -1.65 18.88 -16.51
N ASN A 81 -1.42 17.93 -15.59
CA ASN A 81 -2.41 17.33 -14.70
C ASN A 81 -3.63 16.70 -15.43
N GLN A 82 -3.48 16.40 -16.71
CA GLN A 82 -4.53 15.74 -17.49
C GLN A 82 -4.52 14.23 -17.21
N THR A 83 -5.70 13.67 -16.94
CA THR A 83 -5.86 12.21 -16.79
C THR A 83 -5.48 11.52 -18.09
N ILE A 84 -4.74 10.41 -17.98
CA ILE A 84 -4.40 9.56 -19.12
C ILE A 84 -5.45 8.44 -19.17
N PRO A 85 -6.20 8.29 -20.26
CA PRO A 85 -7.21 7.23 -20.40
C PRO A 85 -6.60 5.93 -20.92
N HIS A 86 -7.40 4.85 -20.89
CA HIS A 86 -7.07 3.54 -21.49
C HIS A 86 -5.83 2.87 -20.91
N ASP A 87 -5.80 2.76 -19.58
CA ASP A 87 -4.70 2.19 -18.83
C ASP A 87 -5.10 0.88 -18.14
N SER A 88 -4.17 -0.06 -18.09
CA SER A 88 -4.34 -1.32 -17.35
C SER A 88 -3.21 -1.53 -16.37
N PHE A 89 -3.56 -2.06 -15.20
CA PHE A 89 -2.67 -2.21 -14.06
C PHE A 89 -2.74 -3.63 -13.52
N ILE A 90 -1.61 -4.26 -13.18
CA ILE A 90 -1.61 -5.34 -12.18
C ILE A 90 -1.36 -4.69 -10.82
N ILE A 91 -2.31 -4.86 -9.91
CA ILE A 91 -2.26 -4.26 -8.57
C ILE A 91 -2.01 -5.38 -7.58
N THR A 92 -0.89 -5.29 -6.86
CA THR A 92 -0.55 -6.17 -5.74
C THR A 92 -0.64 -5.37 -4.45
N VAL A 93 -1.44 -5.85 -3.51
CA VAL A 93 -1.65 -5.21 -2.20
C VAL A 93 -1.17 -6.16 -1.11
N THR A 94 -0.27 -5.67 -0.26
CA THR A 94 0.24 -6.43 0.90
C THR A 94 0.15 -5.60 2.19
N LYS A 95 0.16 -6.28 3.34
CA LYS A 95 0.45 -5.62 4.63
C LYS A 95 1.96 -5.38 4.71
N ALA A 96 2.38 -4.12 4.83
CA ALA A 96 3.80 -3.77 4.81
C ALA A 96 4.57 -4.31 6.03
N SER A 97 3.88 -4.59 7.15
CA SER A 97 4.50 -5.10 8.38
C SER A 97 5.04 -6.53 8.27
N ASN A 98 4.48 -7.35 7.38
CA ASN A 98 4.80 -8.78 7.28
C ASN A 98 4.71 -9.32 5.84
N GLU A 99 4.62 -8.43 4.84
CA GLU A 99 4.48 -8.75 3.41
C GLU A 99 3.30 -9.68 3.08
N GLN A 100 2.28 -9.73 3.95
CA GLN A 100 1.14 -10.62 3.76
C GLN A 100 0.31 -10.18 2.55
N LEU A 101 0.18 -11.08 1.56
CA LEU A 101 -0.60 -10.84 0.36
C LEU A 101 -2.09 -10.73 0.68
N LEU A 102 -2.68 -9.60 0.28
CA LEU A 102 -4.10 -9.33 0.40
C LEU A 102 -4.82 -9.50 -0.94
N MET A 103 -4.22 -9.03 -2.03
CA MET A 103 -4.76 -9.16 -3.38
C MET A 103 -3.66 -9.04 -4.43
N ARG A 104 -3.79 -9.77 -5.55
CA ARG A 104 -3.05 -9.51 -6.78
C ARG A 104 -3.91 -9.78 -8.00
N ASP A 105 -4.32 -8.74 -8.72
CA ASP A 105 -5.13 -8.92 -9.93
C ASP A 105 -4.92 -7.80 -10.95
N ALA A 106 -5.40 -8.02 -12.18
CA ALA A 106 -5.32 -7.05 -13.27
C ALA A 106 -6.62 -6.25 -13.37
N PHE A 107 -6.52 -4.95 -13.59
CA PHE A 107 -7.65 -4.04 -13.70
C PHE A 107 -7.45 -3.07 -14.86
N HIS A 108 -8.55 -2.68 -15.50
CA HIS A 108 -8.56 -1.75 -16.62
C HIS A 108 -9.52 -0.58 -16.37
N THR A 109 -9.15 0.59 -16.86
CA THR A 109 -10.04 1.76 -16.91
C THR A 109 -9.93 2.48 -18.26
N HIS A 110 -11.08 2.82 -18.83
CA HIS A 110 -11.15 3.60 -20.06
C HIS A 110 -10.93 5.09 -19.76
N SER A 111 -11.45 5.61 -18.64
CA SER A 111 -11.33 7.02 -18.25
C SER A 111 -9.98 7.41 -17.68
N GLY A 112 -9.18 6.43 -17.22
CA GLY A 112 -7.93 6.67 -16.50
C GLY A 112 -8.10 6.85 -14.99
N ILE A 113 -9.33 6.71 -14.49
CA ILE A 113 -9.64 6.72 -13.05
C ILE A 113 -10.21 5.35 -12.69
N LEU A 114 -9.38 4.53 -12.06
CA LEU A 114 -9.78 3.23 -11.57
C LEU A 114 -10.28 3.36 -10.14
N THR A 115 -11.51 2.93 -9.87
CA THR A 115 -12.07 2.87 -8.52
C THR A 115 -12.41 1.42 -8.18
N LEU A 116 -11.81 0.89 -7.12
CA LEU A 116 -12.19 -0.39 -6.53
C LEU A 116 -13.09 -0.13 -5.33
N LYS A 117 -14.27 -0.76 -5.30
CA LYS A 117 -15.17 -0.77 -4.13
C LYS A 117 -14.91 -2.03 -3.33
N ILE A 118 -14.31 -1.88 -2.17
CA ILE A 118 -13.77 -2.98 -1.37
C ILE A 118 -14.80 -3.43 -0.34
N SER A 119 -15.12 -4.71 -0.35
CA SER A 119 -15.85 -5.43 0.68
C SER A 119 -14.84 -6.28 1.47
N PRO A 120 -14.37 -5.84 2.65
CA PRO A 120 -13.32 -6.54 3.35
C PRO A 120 -13.72 -7.96 3.72
N THR A 121 -12.77 -8.89 3.59
CA THR A 121 -12.91 -10.27 4.04
C THR A 121 -11.79 -10.61 5.04
N THR A 122 -11.91 -11.75 5.71
CA THR A 122 -10.88 -12.23 6.66
C THR A 122 -10.01 -13.34 6.08
N THR A 123 -10.31 -13.82 4.86
CA THR A 123 -9.58 -14.95 4.27
C THR A 123 -8.42 -14.45 3.43
N LEU A 124 -7.21 -14.67 3.93
CA LEU A 124 -5.98 -14.28 3.26
C LEU A 124 -5.76 -15.07 1.97
N GLY A 125 -5.16 -14.42 0.97
CA GLY A 125 -4.86 -15.03 -0.32
C GLY A 125 -6.08 -15.42 -1.16
N LYS A 126 -7.30 -15.02 -0.76
CA LYS A 126 -8.53 -15.24 -1.54
C LYS A 126 -9.29 -13.94 -1.71
N TRP A 127 -9.63 -13.63 -2.96
CA TRP A 127 -10.48 -12.51 -3.31
C TRP A 127 -11.45 -12.88 -4.42
N ASN A 128 -12.51 -12.10 -4.56
CA ASN A 128 -13.50 -12.21 -5.63
C ASN A 128 -13.74 -10.84 -6.24
N ILE A 129 -13.76 -10.75 -7.56
CA ILE A 129 -13.96 -9.51 -8.31
C ILE A 129 -15.23 -9.69 -9.14
N SER A 130 -16.06 -8.65 -9.19
CA SER A 130 -17.28 -8.65 -10.00
C SER A 130 -17.17 -7.61 -11.11
N GLY A 131 -17.29 -8.04 -12.35
CA GLY A 131 -17.13 -7.19 -13.52
C GLY A 131 -16.89 -8.02 -14.77
N ASP A 132 -16.65 -7.34 -15.88
CA ASP A 132 -16.18 -7.99 -17.10
C ASP A 132 -14.67 -8.21 -16.98
N ASN A 133 -14.19 -9.38 -17.38
CA ASN A 133 -12.78 -9.70 -17.37
C ASN A 133 -12.29 -9.90 -18.80
N ASP A 134 -11.35 -9.04 -19.21
CA ASP A 134 -10.59 -9.26 -20.43
C ASP A 134 -9.27 -9.96 -20.06
N PHE A 135 -8.90 -10.96 -20.86
CA PHE A 135 -7.71 -11.78 -20.60
C PHE A 135 -6.40 -10.98 -20.63
N VAL A 136 -6.33 -9.91 -21.41
CA VAL A 136 -5.14 -9.07 -21.58
C VAL A 136 -5.18 -7.86 -20.65
N LEU A 137 -6.34 -7.19 -20.56
CA LEU A 137 -6.47 -5.91 -19.88
C LEU A 137 -6.83 -6.02 -18.39
N GLY A 138 -7.51 -7.10 -18.00
CA GLY A 138 -7.99 -7.33 -16.63
C GLY A 138 -9.46 -6.99 -16.42
N TRP A 139 -9.85 -6.86 -15.15
CA TRP A 139 -11.21 -6.58 -14.71
C TRP A 139 -11.62 -5.14 -14.97
N MET A 140 -12.85 -4.94 -15.41
CA MET A 140 -13.45 -3.64 -15.67
C MET A 140 -14.97 -3.66 -15.45
N THR A 141 -15.60 -2.49 -15.51
CA THR A 141 -17.06 -2.36 -15.55
C THR A 141 -17.46 -1.45 -16.69
N GLN A 142 -18.73 -1.56 -17.11
CA GLN A 142 -19.29 -0.66 -18.10
C GLN A 142 -19.27 0.79 -17.58
N GLY A 143 -18.70 1.69 -18.38
CA GLY A 143 -18.65 3.14 -18.09
C GLY A 143 -17.76 3.53 -16.93
N ASP A 144 -16.75 2.72 -16.58
CA ASP A 144 -15.79 2.96 -15.47
C ASP A 144 -16.47 3.16 -14.11
N SER A 145 -17.57 2.46 -13.86
CA SER A 145 -18.14 2.36 -12.52
C SER A 145 -17.16 1.68 -11.57
N ALA A 146 -17.31 1.93 -10.26
CA ALA A 146 -16.45 1.30 -9.27
C ALA A 146 -16.54 -0.24 -9.36
N ILE A 147 -15.40 -0.91 -9.47
CA ILE A 147 -15.29 -2.38 -9.58
C ILE A 147 -15.48 -2.99 -8.19
N PRO A 148 -16.53 -3.79 -7.93
CA PRO A 148 -16.68 -4.47 -6.64
C PRO A 148 -15.62 -5.55 -6.46
N VAL A 149 -14.91 -5.48 -5.33
CA VAL A 149 -13.84 -6.40 -4.93
C VAL A 149 -14.10 -6.87 -3.52
N SER A 150 -14.19 -8.18 -3.31
CA SER A 150 -14.18 -8.79 -1.98
C SER A 150 -12.79 -9.33 -1.69
N ALA A 151 -12.03 -8.69 -0.80
CA ALA A 151 -10.64 -9.03 -0.50
C ALA A 151 -10.29 -8.63 0.95
N PRO A 152 -9.25 -9.19 1.57
CA PRO A 152 -8.80 -8.80 2.92
C PRO A 152 -8.07 -7.44 2.98
N ILE A 153 -8.52 -6.48 2.17
CA ILE A 153 -8.02 -5.10 2.14
C ILE A 153 -8.97 -4.23 2.99
N LEU A 154 -8.44 -3.30 3.78
CA LEU A 154 -9.20 -2.42 4.69
C LEU A 154 -10.07 -3.20 5.71
N ALA A 155 -9.72 -4.45 5.99
CA ALA A 155 -10.30 -5.24 7.08
C ALA A 155 -9.80 -4.78 8.46
N GLU A 156 -8.56 -4.29 8.50
CA GLU A 156 -7.85 -3.82 9.69
C GLU A 156 -7.01 -2.59 9.32
N GLY A 157 -6.72 -1.70 10.27
CA GLY A 157 -5.79 -0.60 10.03
C GLY A 157 -4.34 -1.05 9.77
N GLY A 158 -3.44 -0.08 9.65
CA GLY A 158 -2.01 -0.28 9.44
C GLY A 158 -1.52 0.18 8.08
N LEU A 159 -0.25 -0.13 7.81
CA LEU A 159 0.47 0.26 6.59
C LEU A 159 0.25 -0.77 5.48
N TYR A 160 -0.27 -0.30 4.36
CA TYR A 160 -0.48 -1.06 3.13
C TYR A 160 0.61 -0.74 2.12
N HIS A 161 1.21 -1.77 1.52
CA HIS A 161 2.07 -1.62 0.36
C HIS A 161 1.27 -1.96 -0.90
N ILE A 162 1.22 -1.01 -1.82
CA ILE A 162 0.50 -1.11 -3.09
C ILE A 162 1.56 -1.05 -4.20
N HIS A 163 1.82 -2.20 -4.80
CA HIS A 163 2.72 -2.36 -5.93
C HIS A 163 1.91 -2.44 -7.22
N ILE A 164 2.32 -1.68 -8.24
CA ILE A 164 1.56 -1.51 -9.47
C ILE A 164 2.48 -1.70 -10.67
N ASP A 165 2.12 -2.67 -11.51
CA ASP A 165 2.69 -2.88 -12.83
C ASP A 165 1.76 -2.25 -13.88
N LEU A 166 2.22 -1.25 -14.64
CA LEU A 166 1.45 -0.64 -15.72
C LEU A 166 1.58 -1.50 -17.00
N ILE A 167 0.54 -2.27 -17.34
CA ILE A 167 0.60 -3.26 -18.44
C ILE A 167 0.10 -2.70 -19.77
N SER A 168 -0.77 -1.69 -19.77
CA SER A 168 -1.25 -0.97 -20.96
C SER A 168 -1.28 0.53 -20.69
N PHE A 169 -0.98 1.35 -21.69
CA PHE A 169 -0.86 2.80 -21.55
C PHE A 169 -1.36 3.56 -22.78
N ILE A 170 -2.26 4.54 -22.57
CA ILE A 170 -2.89 5.42 -23.59
C ILE A 170 -3.86 4.70 -24.56
N ASN A 171 -3.66 3.42 -24.80
CA ASN A 171 -4.39 2.63 -25.78
C ASN A 171 -4.40 1.17 -25.34
N ASP A 172 -5.58 0.55 -25.33
CA ASP A 172 -5.83 -0.85 -24.95
C ASP A 172 -4.97 -1.88 -25.72
N LYS A 173 -4.43 -1.51 -26.89
CA LYS A 173 -3.56 -2.39 -27.69
C LYS A 173 -2.07 -2.18 -27.39
N ASN A 174 -1.72 -1.10 -26.72
CA ASN A 174 -0.34 -0.72 -26.45
C ASN A 174 0.10 -1.29 -25.10
N THR A 175 0.47 -2.57 -25.12
CA THR A 175 1.00 -3.26 -23.94
C THR A 175 2.51 -3.23 -23.90
N PHE A 176 3.08 -3.18 -22.70
CA PHE A 176 4.52 -3.23 -22.51
C PHE A 176 5.05 -4.66 -22.62
N ALA A 177 6.27 -4.82 -23.16
CA ALA A 177 7.01 -6.06 -22.98
C ALA A 177 7.32 -6.25 -21.49
N VAL A 178 7.32 -7.50 -21.01
CA VAL A 178 7.42 -7.83 -19.57
C VAL A 178 8.61 -7.14 -18.87
N GLN A 179 9.75 -7.02 -19.57
CA GLN A 179 10.97 -6.40 -19.04
C GLN A 179 10.92 -4.86 -18.97
N ASP A 180 10.00 -4.23 -19.71
CA ASP A 180 9.89 -2.78 -19.86
C ASP A 180 8.65 -2.23 -19.13
N ILE A 181 7.90 -3.08 -18.42
CA ILE A 181 6.73 -2.70 -17.64
C ILE A 181 7.13 -1.66 -16.58
N PRO A 182 6.56 -0.44 -16.63
CA PRO A 182 6.76 0.56 -15.60
C PRO A 182 6.14 0.11 -14.27
N LYS A 183 6.88 0.32 -13.18
CA LYS A 183 6.52 -0.13 -11.83
C LYS A 183 6.42 1.05 -10.87
N PHE A 184 5.44 0.97 -9.98
CA PHE A 184 5.18 1.97 -8.96
C PHE A 184 4.97 1.30 -7.61
N ASP A 185 5.52 1.90 -6.57
CA ASP A 185 5.38 1.45 -5.19
C ASP A 185 4.83 2.59 -4.34
N SER A 186 3.82 2.26 -3.52
CA SER A 186 3.11 3.17 -2.65
C SER A 186 2.91 2.55 -1.28
N TYR A 187 3.03 3.37 -0.23
CA TYR A 187 2.93 2.93 1.17
C TYR A 187 1.93 3.82 1.91
N LEU A 188 0.68 3.35 2.04
CA LEU A 188 -0.42 4.14 2.58
C LEU A 188 -0.84 3.63 3.96
N SER A 189 -1.02 4.56 4.90
CA SER A 189 -1.42 4.24 6.27
C SER A 189 -2.90 4.49 6.47
N VAL A 190 -3.60 3.52 7.06
CA VAL A 190 -5.00 3.63 7.48
C VAL A 190 -5.07 3.43 8.98
N GLY A 191 -5.65 4.40 9.70
CA GLY A 191 -5.86 4.30 11.14
C GLY A 191 -6.93 3.27 11.49
N ASP A 192 -6.92 2.82 12.73
CA ASP A 192 -7.97 1.97 13.32
C ASP A 192 -8.35 2.57 14.68
N ILE A 193 -9.65 2.53 15.03
CA ILE A 193 -10.10 2.96 16.36
C ILE A 193 -10.15 1.74 17.27
N SER A 194 -9.36 1.80 18.33
CA SER A 194 -9.32 0.81 19.38
C SER A 194 -10.10 1.29 20.60
N ASN A 195 -11.11 0.52 21.00
CA ASN A 195 -11.87 0.79 22.22
C ASN A 195 -11.20 0.10 23.41
N HIS A 196 -10.86 0.88 24.42
CA HIS A 196 -10.24 0.43 25.66
C HIS A 196 -11.18 0.68 26.84
N ILE A 197 -11.29 -0.30 27.73
CA ILE A 197 -11.97 -0.11 29.02
C ILE A 197 -10.91 0.30 30.04
N ILE A 198 -11.01 1.53 30.51
CA ILE A 198 -10.15 2.06 31.57
C ILE A 198 -10.89 1.91 32.90
N THR A 199 -10.33 1.13 33.81
CA THR A 199 -10.87 1.00 35.17
C THR A 199 -10.15 1.97 36.11
N TYR A 200 -10.89 2.89 36.72
CA TYR A 200 -10.40 3.83 37.72
C TYR A 200 -11.37 3.92 38.89
N ASN A 201 -10.87 3.76 40.12
CA ASN A 201 -11.67 3.77 41.36
C ASN A 201 -12.92 2.87 41.29
N SER A 202 -12.75 1.63 40.82
CA SER A 202 -13.82 0.63 40.65
C SER A 202 -14.93 1.01 39.65
N ASN A 203 -14.75 2.09 38.89
CA ASN A 203 -15.60 2.47 37.77
C ASN A 203 -14.90 2.15 36.45
N SER A 204 -15.68 1.70 35.46
CA SER A 204 -15.19 1.41 34.11
C SER A 204 -15.62 2.51 33.16
N TYR A 205 -14.67 3.04 32.41
CA TYR A 205 -14.87 4.07 31.39
C TYR A 205 -14.50 3.49 30.03
N LEU A 206 -15.34 3.71 29.02
CA LEU A 206 -15.00 3.39 27.64
C LEU A 206 -14.20 4.56 27.08
N ASP A 207 -12.98 4.29 26.66
CA ASP A 207 -12.09 5.22 25.97
C ASP A 207 -11.86 4.72 24.55
N ALA A 208 -11.86 5.62 23.57
CA ALA A 208 -11.64 5.28 22.16
C ALA A 208 -10.39 6.02 21.69
N ILE A 209 -9.38 5.26 21.28
CA ILE A 209 -8.07 5.75 20.82
C ILE A 209 -7.87 5.36 19.35
#